data_AF-A0A2A5G139-F1
#
_entry.id   AF-A0A2A5G139-F1
#
_cell.length_a   1.000
_cell.length_b   1.000
_cell.length_c   1.000
_cell.angle_alpha   90.00
_cell.angle_beta   90.00
_cell.angle_gamma   90.00
#
_symmetry.space_group_name_H-M   'P 1'
#
loop_
_entity.id
_entity.type
_entity.pdbx_description
1 polymer ?
#
loop_
_entity_poly.entity_id
_entity_poly.type
_entity_poly.pdbx_seq_one_letter_code
_entity_poly.pdbx_strand_id
1 'polypeptide(L)'
;MTNNHKKTESNNENQQTAPDVLMLMASHCTYCGPIKIILSDLQAQGRVNRLQIVDIEEKPDLAAELGVRSVPWLQIGPFELQGSRTRKELELWLQRASSFEGIREYFSEVLAEGKIDYATKLIKRHPQTLENIIDLMADADAKINVRLGVGVIIEEMAKSEAFKAVIPQLVNYLSHDDARVRGDACHYLSLTGDKAHLGVIEKLLSDESEEVREIAQDSLDDLQNI
;
A
#
# COMPACT_ATOMS: atom_id res chain seq x y z
N MET A 1 -5.81 -32.92 -47.24
CA MET A 1 -4.86 -31.86 -47.66
C MET A 1 -5.36 -30.56 -47.04
N THR A 2 -5.16 -30.41 -45.73
CA THR A 2 -4.15 -29.53 -45.10
C THR A 2 -4.56 -28.07 -45.08
N ASN A 3 -5.16 -27.71 -43.95
CA ASN A 3 -5.21 -26.39 -43.31
C ASN A 3 -3.98 -25.52 -43.59
N ASN A 4 -4.21 -24.23 -43.80
CA ASN A 4 -3.30 -23.22 -43.28
C ASN A 4 -4.03 -21.90 -42.99
N HIS A 5 -4.73 -21.86 -41.85
CA HIS A 5 -4.98 -20.62 -41.14
C HIS A 5 -3.67 -20.19 -40.49
N LYS A 6 -2.96 -19.25 -41.13
CA LYS A 6 -1.84 -18.57 -40.51
C LYS A 6 -2.41 -17.55 -39.53
N LYS A 7 -2.52 -17.97 -38.26
CA LYS A 7 -2.69 -17.09 -37.11
C LYS A 7 -1.55 -16.07 -37.14
N THR A 8 -1.89 -14.81 -37.33
CA THR A 8 -1.01 -13.71 -36.95
C THR A 8 -1.27 -13.48 -35.46
N GLU A 9 -0.47 -14.11 -34.62
CA GLU A 9 -0.41 -13.81 -33.19
C GLU A 9 0.15 -12.39 -33.06
N SER A 10 -0.72 -11.43 -32.78
CA SER A 10 -0.31 -10.11 -32.30
C SER A 10 0.11 -10.27 -30.84
N ASN A 11 1.42 -10.28 -30.60
CA ASN A 11 2.02 -10.06 -29.30
C ASN A 11 1.51 -8.72 -28.76
N ASN A 12 0.52 -8.77 -27.88
CA ASN A 12 0.11 -7.62 -27.09
C ASN A 12 1.05 -7.57 -25.87
N GLU A 13 2.30 -7.18 -26.12
CA GLU A 13 3.19 -6.76 -25.04
C GLU A 13 2.55 -5.53 -24.41
N ASN A 14 2.13 -5.68 -23.16
CA ASN A 14 1.53 -4.67 -22.32
C ASN A 14 2.46 -3.44 -22.32
N GLN A 15 2.15 -2.41 -23.11
CA GLN A 15 2.94 -1.17 -23.15
C GLN A 15 2.71 -0.43 -21.83
N GLN A 16 3.52 -0.80 -20.84
CA GLN A 16 3.52 -0.19 -19.53
C GLN A 16 4.06 1.23 -19.70
N THR A 17 3.14 2.21 -19.71
CA THR A 17 3.49 3.61 -19.90
C THR A 17 4.35 4.09 -18.74
N ALA A 18 5.44 4.79 -19.06
CA ALA A 18 6.29 5.43 -18.08
C ALA A 18 5.46 6.36 -17.16
N PRO A 19 5.73 6.38 -15.84
CA PRO A 19 4.95 7.22 -14.93
C PRO A 19 5.34 8.70 -15.05
N ASP A 20 4.43 9.56 -14.60
CA ASP A 20 4.72 10.96 -14.32
C ASP A 20 5.48 11.07 -12.99
N VAL A 21 6.40 12.04 -12.91
CA VAL A 21 7.20 12.34 -11.72
C VAL A 21 7.08 13.82 -11.36
N LEU A 22 6.69 14.10 -10.12
CA LEU A 22 6.83 15.41 -9.50
C LEU A 22 7.96 15.35 -8.47
N MET A 23 8.90 16.29 -8.55
CA MET A 23 9.95 16.49 -7.57
C MET A 23 9.78 17.85 -6.89
N LEU A 24 9.71 17.85 -5.57
CA LEU A 24 9.84 19.06 -4.77
C LEU A 24 11.27 19.18 -4.25
N MET A 25 11.85 20.38 -4.42
CA MET A 25 13.20 20.72 -3.99
C MET A 25 13.26 22.09 -3.31
N ALA A 26 14.43 22.44 -2.75
CA ALA A 26 14.73 23.77 -2.23
C ALA A 26 16.15 24.17 -2.62
N SER A 27 16.42 25.47 -2.74
CA SER A 27 17.70 26.04 -3.16
C SER A 27 18.92 25.53 -2.36
N HIS A 28 18.74 25.31 -1.06
CA HIS A 28 19.82 24.90 -0.13
C HIS A 28 19.88 23.40 0.18
N CYS A 29 19.17 22.57 -0.61
CA CYS A 29 19.13 21.13 -0.43
C CYS A 29 20.30 20.42 -1.14
N THR A 30 21.26 19.91 -0.37
CA THR A 30 22.45 19.20 -0.90
C THR A 30 22.11 17.92 -1.66
N TYR A 31 20.99 17.27 -1.34
CA TYR A 31 20.56 16.01 -1.97
C TYR A 31 19.69 16.22 -3.22
N CYS A 32 19.16 17.43 -3.44
CA CYS A 32 18.19 17.68 -4.51
C CYS A 32 18.86 17.74 -5.89
N GLY A 33 20.03 18.37 -6.00
CA GLY A 33 20.79 18.44 -7.26
C GLY A 33 21.09 17.07 -7.87
N PRO A 34 21.69 16.11 -7.12
CA PRO A 34 21.95 14.76 -7.61
C PRO A 34 20.70 14.02 -8.11
N ILE A 35 19.58 14.09 -7.36
CA ILE A 35 18.32 13.44 -7.77
C ILE A 35 17.76 14.07 -9.04
N LYS A 36 17.77 15.41 -9.14
CA LYS A 36 17.34 16.12 -10.35
C LYS A 36 18.11 15.67 -11.59
N ILE A 37 19.43 15.48 -11.48
CA ILE A 37 20.27 14.99 -12.58
C ILE A 37 19.84 13.58 -13.00
N ILE A 38 19.65 12.67 -12.03
CA ILE A 38 19.22 11.30 -12.32
C ILE A 38 17.85 11.27 -12.99
N LEU A 39 16.87 12.01 -12.48
CA LEU A 39 15.51 12.04 -13.03
C LEU A 39 15.47 12.64 -14.44
N SER A 40 16.28 13.68 -14.70
CA SER A 40 16.36 14.30 -16.03
C SER A 40 16.93 13.33 -17.08
N ASP A 41 17.95 12.55 -16.70
CA ASP A 41 18.50 11.50 -17.55
C ASP A 41 17.50 10.36 -17.80
N LEU A 42 16.78 9.92 -16.76
CA LEU A 42 15.73 8.90 -16.91
C LEU A 42 14.57 9.39 -17.79
N GLN A 43 14.23 10.69 -17.74
CA GLN A 43 13.26 11.29 -18.65
C GLN A 43 13.76 11.30 -20.10
N ALA A 44 15.02 11.66 -20.34
CA ALA A 44 15.62 11.64 -21.68
C ALA A 44 15.65 10.22 -22.28
N GLN A 45 15.70 9.18 -21.43
CA GLN A 45 15.61 7.77 -21.82
C GLN A 45 14.18 7.25 -21.99
N GLY A 46 13.16 8.12 -21.83
CA GLY A 46 11.74 7.73 -21.93
C GLY A 46 11.22 6.90 -20.76
N ARG A 47 11.96 6.84 -19.64
CA ARG A 47 11.56 6.10 -18.42
C ARG A 47 10.66 6.93 -17.50
N VAL A 48 10.58 8.24 -17.74
CA VAL A 48 9.65 9.18 -17.10
C VAL A 48 8.86 9.86 -18.21
N ASN A 49 7.53 9.81 -18.15
CA ASN A 49 6.67 10.43 -19.16
C ASN A 49 6.67 11.96 -19.04
N ARG A 50 6.40 12.48 -17.84
CA ARG A 50 6.48 13.91 -17.51
C ARG A 50 7.28 14.10 -16.23
N LEU A 51 8.35 14.89 -16.28
CA LEU A 51 9.10 15.32 -15.10
C LEU A 51 8.75 16.78 -14.79
N GLN A 52 8.17 17.02 -13.63
CA GLN A 52 7.93 18.35 -13.08
C GLN A 52 8.83 18.57 -11.87
N ILE A 53 9.58 19.67 -11.86
CA ILE A 53 10.45 20.04 -10.74
C ILE A 53 9.96 21.38 -10.22
N VAL A 54 9.66 21.45 -8.92
CA VAL A 54 9.17 22.65 -8.26
C VAL A 54 10.06 22.99 -7.08
N ASP A 55 10.51 24.23 -7.03
CA ASP A 55 11.13 24.78 -5.83
C ASP A 55 10.04 25.22 -4.84
N ILE A 56 10.08 24.69 -3.63
CA ILE A 56 9.09 25.01 -2.59
C ILE A 56 9.23 26.44 -2.07
N GLU A 57 10.38 27.09 -2.26
CA GLU A 57 10.58 28.50 -1.91
C GLU A 57 9.81 29.44 -2.86
N GLU A 58 9.62 29.01 -4.11
CA GLU A 58 8.83 29.73 -5.12
C GLU A 58 7.34 29.39 -5.04
N LYS A 59 6.99 28.16 -4.60
CA LYS A 59 5.61 27.67 -4.49
C LYS A 59 5.34 26.99 -3.14
N PRO A 60 5.33 27.75 -2.03
CA PRO A 60 5.16 27.18 -0.69
C PRO A 60 3.79 26.53 -0.49
N ASP A 61 2.73 27.06 -1.12
CA ASP A 61 1.37 26.53 -0.99
C ASP A 61 1.27 25.08 -1.49
N LEU A 62 1.99 24.73 -2.57
CA LEU A 62 2.01 23.37 -3.11
C LEU A 62 2.59 22.37 -2.11
N ALA A 63 3.68 22.74 -1.42
CA ALA A 63 4.28 21.88 -0.41
C ALA A 63 3.35 21.68 0.80
N ALA A 64 2.63 22.74 1.20
CA ALA A 64 1.65 22.68 2.28
C ALA A 64 0.45 21.79 1.92
N GLU A 65 -0.12 21.94 0.72
CA GLU A 65 -1.24 21.13 0.21
C GLU A 65 -0.89 19.64 0.14
N LEU A 66 0.35 19.32 -0.30
CA LEU A 66 0.84 17.94 -0.37
C LEU A 66 1.30 17.41 1.01
N GLY A 67 1.37 18.28 2.03
CA GLY A 67 1.83 17.94 3.38
C GLY A 67 3.30 17.54 3.43
N VAL A 68 4.14 18.13 2.57
CA VAL A 68 5.56 17.82 2.46
C VAL A 68 6.34 18.59 3.53
N ARG A 69 7.08 17.85 4.36
CA ARG A 69 7.82 18.41 5.51
C ARG A 69 9.33 18.52 5.27
N SER A 70 9.86 17.82 4.26
CA SER A 70 11.26 17.96 3.88
C SER A 70 11.45 17.66 2.40
N VAL A 71 12.57 18.14 1.86
CA VAL A 71 13.02 17.87 0.49
C VAL A 71 14.35 17.10 0.53
N PRO A 72 14.71 16.34 -0.52
CA PRO A 72 13.93 16.08 -1.72
C PRO A 72 12.72 15.19 -1.43
N TRP A 73 11.59 15.52 -2.05
CA TRP A 73 10.38 14.72 -2.03
C TRP A 73 9.97 14.43 -3.47
N LEU A 74 9.51 13.22 -3.72
CA LEU A 74 9.15 12.72 -5.04
C LEU A 74 7.75 12.12 -4.99
N GLN A 75 6.95 12.42 -6.01
CA GLN A 75 5.79 11.63 -6.35
C GLN A 75 6.07 10.93 -7.67
N ILE A 76 6.08 9.60 -7.66
CA ILE A 76 6.27 8.75 -8.84
C ILE A 76 4.98 7.95 -9.04
N GLY A 77 4.16 8.37 -10.01
CA GLY A 77 2.80 7.84 -10.15
C GLY A 77 2.00 8.00 -8.84
N PRO A 78 1.51 6.90 -8.23
CA PRO A 78 0.77 6.96 -6.96
C PRO A 78 1.67 7.07 -5.73
N PHE A 79 2.98 6.84 -5.86
CA PHE A 79 3.89 6.68 -4.72
C PHE A 79 4.56 7.98 -4.33
N GLU A 80 4.53 8.30 -3.03
CA GLU A 80 5.31 9.38 -2.46
C GLU A 80 6.55 8.85 -1.77
N LEU A 81 7.72 9.39 -2.12
CA LEU A 81 9.02 9.01 -1.60
C LEU A 81 9.72 10.25 -1.03
N GLN A 82 10.41 10.08 0.10
CA GLN A 82 11.10 11.17 0.80
C GLN A 82 12.56 10.83 1.01
N GLY A 83 13.43 11.84 0.85
CA GLY A 83 14.86 11.74 1.13
C GLY A 83 15.70 11.39 -0.09
N SER A 84 17.01 11.27 0.12
CA SER A 84 17.95 10.90 -0.93
C SER A 84 17.71 9.48 -1.41
N ARG A 85 17.75 9.26 -2.73
CA ARG A 85 17.63 7.95 -3.38
C ARG A 85 18.72 7.80 -4.43
N THR A 86 19.23 6.58 -4.55
CA THR A 86 20.15 6.18 -5.60
C THR A 86 19.42 6.02 -6.94
N ARG A 87 20.16 6.03 -8.04
CA ARG A 87 19.60 5.75 -9.37
C ARG A 87 18.86 4.42 -9.42
N LYS A 88 19.45 3.36 -8.84
CA LYS A 88 18.86 2.02 -8.83
C LYS A 88 17.51 2.00 -8.11
N GLU A 89 17.39 2.70 -6.99
CA GLU A 89 16.11 2.82 -6.26
C GLU A 89 15.08 3.60 -7.08
N LEU A 90 15.47 4.69 -7.74
CA LEU A 90 14.57 5.46 -8.60
C LEU A 90 14.06 4.63 -9.79
N GLU A 91 14.95 3.88 -10.46
CA GLU A 91 14.58 2.97 -11.54
C GLU A 91 13.62 1.89 -11.08
N LEU A 92 13.86 1.32 -9.88
CA LEU A 92 12.97 0.34 -9.26
C LEU A 92 11.58 0.93 -9.00
N TRP A 93 11.50 2.13 -8.44
CA TRP A 93 10.22 2.79 -8.15
C TRP A 93 9.47 3.21 -9.41
N LEU A 94 10.18 3.63 -10.47
CA LEU A 94 9.57 3.90 -11.77
C LEU A 94 8.95 2.63 -12.38
N GLN A 95 9.61 1.49 -12.24
CA GLN A 95 9.06 0.21 -12.70
C GLN A 95 7.83 -0.21 -11.87
N ARG A 96 7.90 -0.05 -10.55
CA ARG A 96 6.80 -0.39 -9.63
C ARG A 96 5.57 0.50 -9.79
N ALA A 97 5.75 1.78 -10.13
CA ALA A 97 4.66 2.75 -10.26
C ALA A 97 3.62 2.37 -11.32
N SER A 98 3.94 1.40 -12.18
CA SER A 98 3.06 0.92 -13.22
C SER A 98 2.44 -0.47 -12.91
N SER A 99 2.60 -1.03 -11.70
CA SER A 99 2.09 -2.37 -11.35
C SER A 99 1.42 -2.46 -9.97
N PHE A 100 0.56 -3.47 -9.83
CA PHE A 100 -0.09 -3.81 -8.55
C PHE A 100 0.92 -4.28 -7.48
N GLU A 101 1.90 -5.10 -7.88
CA GLU A 101 3.01 -5.53 -7.01
C GLU A 101 3.76 -4.33 -6.40
N GLY A 102 3.87 -3.23 -7.16
CA GLY A 102 4.46 -1.98 -6.68
C GLY A 102 3.75 -1.40 -5.45
N ILE A 103 2.43 -1.58 -5.33
CA ILE A 103 1.65 -1.06 -4.20
C ILE A 103 1.97 -1.83 -2.92
N ARG A 104 2.02 -3.16 -2.98
CA ARG A 104 2.39 -3.99 -1.82
C ARG A 104 3.81 -3.67 -1.33
N GLU A 105 4.75 -3.55 -2.26
CA GLU A 105 6.13 -3.16 -1.97
C GLU A 105 6.21 -1.74 -1.37
N TYR A 106 5.38 -0.82 -1.86
CA TYR A 106 5.27 0.53 -1.31
C TYR A 106 4.81 0.51 0.14
N PHE A 107 3.71 -0.19 0.44
CA PHE A 107 3.24 -0.33 1.82
C PHE A 107 4.29 -0.98 2.73
N SER A 108 4.94 -2.05 2.27
CA SER A 108 6.00 -2.71 3.04
C SER A 108 7.14 -1.75 3.39
N GLU A 109 7.61 -0.93 2.43
CA GLU A 109 8.67 0.06 2.68
C GLU A 109 8.22 1.16 3.65
N VAL A 110 7.09 1.84 3.37
CA VAL A 110 6.68 2.98 4.21
C VAL A 110 6.29 2.54 5.61
N LEU A 111 5.67 1.37 5.78
CA LEU A 111 5.34 0.85 7.11
C LEU A 111 6.59 0.39 7.87
N ALA A 112 7.57 -0.23 7.19
CA ALA A 112 8.83 -0.58 7.82
C ALA A 112 9.60 0.66 8.34
N GLU A 113 9.47 1.79 7.64
CA GLU A 113 10.02 3.10 8.02
C GLU A 113 9.15 3.88 9.03
N GLY A 114 7.98 3.36 9.43
CA GLY A 114 7.05 4.02 10.35
C GLY A 114 6.30 5.21 9.74
N LYS A 115 6.29 5.34 8.41
CA LYS A 115 5.64 6.42 7.65
C LYS A 115 4.16 6.08 7.37
N ILE A 116 3.38 5.85 8.42
CA ILE A 116 1.96 5.45 8.31
C ILE A 116 1.14 6.47 7.50
N ASP A 117 1.40 7.76 7.71
CA ASP A 117 0.72 8.85 6.97
C ASP A 117 0.81 8.69 5.44
N TYR A 118 1.92 8.16 4.93
CA TYR A 118 2.11 7.94 3.49
C TYR A 118 1.22 6.81 2.98
N ALA A 119 1.12 5.72 3.75
CA ALA A 119 0.21 4.62 3.44
C ALA A 119 -1.25 5.08 3.50
N THR A 120 -1.65 5.78 4.56
CA THR A 120 -3.01 6.29 4.73
C THR A 120 -3.39 7.29 3.63
N LYS A 121 -2.46 8.17 3.20
CA LYS A 121 -2.68 9.07 2.05
C LYS A 121 -2.94 8.29 0.76
N LEU A 122 -2.18 7.22 0.50
CA LEU A 122 -2.37 6.40 -0.69
C LEU A 122 -3.76 5.75 -0.69
N ILE A 123 -4.16 5.15 0.43
CA ILE A 123 -5.47 4.49 0.56
C ILE A 123 -6.61 5.52 0.44
N LYS A 124 -6.48 6.71 1.02
CA LYS A 124 -7.49 7.78 0.88
C LYS A 124 -7.70 8.21 -0.58
N ARG A 125 -6.66 8.18 -1.42
CA ARG A 125 -6.76 8.48 -2.86
C ARG A 125 -7.24 7.29 -3.67
N HIS A 126 -6.86 6.10 -3.26
CA HIS A 126 -7.09 4.84 -3.97
C HIS A 126 -7.61 3.78 -2.99
N PRO A 127 -8.88 3.85 -2.56
CA PRO A 127 -9.40 2.96 -1.51
C PRO A 127 -9.25 1.47 -1.80
N GLN A 128 -9.21 1.08 -3.08
CA GLN A 128 -8.99 -0.30 -3.49
C GLN A 128 -7.65 -0.87 -3.02
N THR A 129 -6.62 -0.03 -2.80
CA THR A 129 -5.30 -0.50 -2.33
C THR A 129 -5.33 -1.03 -0.89
N LEU A 130 -6.45 -0.88 -0.18
CA LEU A 130 -6.63 -1.50 1.12
C LEU A 130 -6.53 -3.03 1.06
N GLU A 131 -6.83 -3.65 -0.08
CA GLU A 131 -6.61 -5.10 -0.28
C GLU A 131 -5.14 -5.49 -0.07
N ASN A 132 -4.20 -4.63 -0.47
CA ASN A 132 -2.76 -4.87 -0.25
C ASN A 132 -2.36 -4.77 1.23
N ILE A 133 -3.08 -4.00 2.05
CA ILE A 133 -2.88 -3.95 3.50
C ILE A 133 -3.34 -5.26 4.13
N ILE A 134 -4.49 -5.77 3.68
CA ILE A 134 -5.02 -7.06 4.13
C ILE A 134 -4.13 -8.22 3.68
N ASP A 135 -3.55 -8.17 2.48
CA ASP A 135 -2.54 -9.15 2.04
C ASP A 135 -1.27 -9.10 2.92
N LEU A 136 -0.81 -7.91 3.33
CA LEU A 136 0.37 -7.75 4.18
C LEU A 136 0.15 -8.25 5.60
N MET A 137 -1.08 -8.19 6.11
CA MET A 137 -1.44 -8.82 7.39
C MET A 137 -1.15 -10.34 7.36
N ALA A 138 -1.55 -11.01 6.27
CA ALA A 138 -1.41 -12.46 6.13
C ALA A 138 0.01 -12.91 5.75
N ASP A 139 0.93 -11.99 5.45
CA ASP A 139 2.31 -12.32 5.10
C ASP A 139 3.08 -12.77 6.35
N ALA A 140 3.43 -14.05 6.43
CA ALA A 140 4.19 -14.64 7.54
C ALA A 140 5.64 -14.14 7.65
N ASP A 141 6.19 -13.55 6.58
CA ASP A 141 7.56 -13.03 6.51
C ASP A 141 7.64 -11.51 6.71
N ALA A 142 6.49 -10.83 6.82
CA ALA A 142 6.45 -9.39 7.08
C ALA A 142 7.19 -9.02 8.38
N LYS A 143 8.02 -7.97 8.29
CA LYS A 143 8.75 -7.40 9.44
C LYS A 143 7.78 -6.92 10.52
N ILE A 144 8.20 -6.97 11.78
CA ILE A 144 7.37 -6.56 12.92
C ILE A 144 6.79 -5.14 12.75
N ASN A 145 7.60 -4.17 12.29
CA ASN A 145 7.14 -2.80 12.06
C ASN A 145 6.06 -2.71 10.97
N VAL A 146 6.12 -3.59 9.96
CA VAL A 146 5.11 -3.65 8.90
C VAL A 146 3.78 -4.13 9.49
N ARG A 147 3.80 -5.20 10.29
CA ARG A 147 2.59 -5.72 10.97
C ARG A 147 1.95 -4.68 11.89
N LEU A 148 2.76 -3.99 12.69
CA LEU A 148 2.27 -2.91 13.55
C LEU A 148 1.62 -1.79 12.72
N GLY A 149 2.26 -1.39 11.63
CA GLY A 149 1.71 -0.39 10.70
C GLY A 149 0.40 -0.84 10.06
N VAL A 150 0.27 -2.11 9.68
CA VAL A 150 -0.97 -2.70 9.17
C VAL A 150 -2.09 -2.61 10.21
N GLY A 151 -1.82 -3.01 11.46
CA GLY A 151 -2.79 -2.92 12.54
C GLY A 151 -3.31 -1.49 12.75
N VAL A 152 -2.40 -0.50 12.82
CA VAL A 152 -2.78 0.91 12.95
C VAL A 152 -3.66 1.40 11.81
N ILE A 153 -3.34 1.03 10.57
CA ILE A 153 -4.17 1.40 9.40
C ILE A 153 -5.56 0.78 9.51
N ILE A 154 -5.63 -0.51 9.88
CA ILE A 154 -6.91 -1.20 10.00
C ILE A 154 -7.75 -0.60 11.12
N GLU A 155 -7.17 -0.30 12.28
CA GLU A 155 -7.85 0.38 13.39
C GLU A 155 -8.43 1.75 12.99
N GLU A 156 -7.67 2.57 12.24
CA GLU A 156 -8.16 3.87 11.73
C GLU A 156 -9.32 3.69 10.73
N MET A 157 -9.26 2.62 9.93
CA MET A 157 -10.12 2.46 8.76
C MET A 157 -11.30 1.52 8.95
N ALA A 158 -11.34 0.67 9.98
CA ALA A 158 -12.29 -0.43 10.13
C ALA A 158 -13.77 -0.01 10.02
N LYS A 159 -14.09 1.22 10.43
CA LYS A 159 -15.45 1.78 10.39
C LYS A 159 -15.76 2.61 9.14
N SER A 160 -14.83 2.68 8.18
CA SER A 160 -15.00 3.43 6.95
C SER A 160 -15.74 2.63 5.87
N GLU A 161 -16.43 3.32 4.96
CA GLU A 161 -17.08 2.68 3.81
C GLU A 161 -16.09 1.95 2.90
N ALA A 162 -14.85 2.44 2.79
CA ALA A 162 -13.79 1.79 2.03
C ALA A 162 -13.45 0.39 2.57
N PHE A 163 -13.49 0.21 3.89
CA PHE A 163 -13.13 -1.04 4.54
C PHE A 163 -14.09 -2.19 4.22
N LYS A 164 -15.36 -1.87 3.89
CA LYS A 164 -16.33 -2.88 3.49
C LYS A 164 -15.89 -3.71 2.28
N ALA A 165 -15.05 -3.13 1.40
CA ALA A 165 -14.54 -3.82 0.23
C ALA A 165 -13.62 -5.01 0.57
N VAL A 166 -12.95 -4.98 1.73
CA VAL A 166 -11.99 -6.01 2.14
C VAL A 166 -12.54 -7.01 3.17
N ILE A 167 -13.76 -6.79 3.67
CA ILE A 167 -14.45 -7.72 4.59
C ILE A 167 -14.50 -9.15 4.04
N PRO A 168 -14.85 -9.40 2.75
CA PRO A 168 -14.88 -10.77 2.24
C PRO A 168 -13.52 -11.48 2.34
N GLN A 169 -12.42 -10.75 2.16
CA GLN A 169 -11.07 -11.29 2.30
C GLN A 169 -10.75 -11.62 3.76
N LEU A 170 -11.09 -10.73 4.70
CA LEU A 170 -10.93 -10.99 6.13
C LEU A 170 -11.75 -12.21 6.59
N VAL A 171 -12.99 -12.36 6.11
CA VAL A 171 -13.82 -13.54 6.42
C VAL A 171 -13.16 -14.82 5.89
N ASN A 172 -12.55 -14.79 4.69
CA ASN A 172 -11.81 -15.95 4.18
C ASN A 172 -10.61 -16.30 5.07
N TYR A 173 -9.95 -15.30 5.65
CA TYR A 173 -8.79 -15.50 6.54
C TYR A 173 -9.12 -16.11 7.90
N LEU A 174 -10.39 -16.16 8.32
CA LEU A 174 -10.82 -16.92 9.49
C LEU A 174 -10.61 -18.44 9.32
N SER A 175 -10.31 -18.92 8.13
CA SER A 175 -9.98 -20.34 7.85
C SER A 175 -8.57 -20.52 7.32
N HIS A 176 -7.67 -19.55 7.56
CA HIS A 176 -6.27 -19.62 7.14
C HIS A 176 -5.49 -20.69 7.93
N ASP A 177 -4.50 -21.33 7.31
CA ASP A 177 -3.70 -22.39 7.96
C ASP A 177 -2.90 -21.87 9.17
N ASP A 178 -2.43 -20.62 9.09
CA ASP A 178 -1.73 -19.94 10.19
C ASP A 178 -2.72 -19.35 11.20
N ALA A 179 -2.64 -19.81 12.45
CA ALA A 179 -3.50 -19.35 13.55
C ALA A 179 -3.39 -17.85 13.83
N ARG A 180 -2.21 -17.23 13.59
CA ARG A 180 -2.03 -15.79 13.78
C ARG A 180 -2.90 -14.98 12.83
N VAL A 181 -2.95 -15.42 11.57
CA VAL A 181 -3.78 -14.79 10.53
C VAL A 181 -5.28 -14.94 10.85
N ARG A 182 -5.69 -16.10 11.39
CA ARG A 182 -7.07 -16.30 11.86
C ARG A 182 -7.43 -15.35 13.01
N GLY A 183 -6.54 -15.22 14.00
CA GLY A 183 -6.70 -14.31 15.13
C GLY A 183 -6.78 -12.84 14.70
N ASP A 184 -5.84 -12.38 13.88
CA ASP A 184 -5.83 -11.00 13.35
C ASP A 184 -7.11 -10.71 12.55
N ALA A 185 -7.53 -11.62 11.66
CA ALA A 185 -8.75 -11.47 10.90
C ALA A 185 -10.00 -11.40 11.79
N CYS A 186 -10.06 -12.21 12.84
CA CYS A 186 -11.13 -12.21 13.83
C CYS A 186 -11.21 -10.85 14.54
N HIS A 187 -10.08 -10.39 15.09
CA HIS A 187 -9.98 -9.12 15.78
C HIS A 187 -10.37 -7.95 14.87
N TYR A 188 -9.85 -7.90 13.64
CA TYR A 188 -10.14 -6.80 12.73
C TYR A 188 -11.59 -6.78 12.21
N LEU A 189 -12.25 -7.93 12.13
CA LEU A 189 -13.70 -7.95 11.87
C LEU A 189 -14.49 -7.35 13.03
N SER A 190 -14.07 -7.53 14.28
CA SER A 190 -14.75 -6.93 15.44
C SER A 190 -14.66 -5.40 15.45
N LEU A 191 -13.53 -4.85 15.00
CA LEU A 191 -13.31 -3.39 14.92
C LEU A 191 -14.29 -2.67 13.98
N THR A 192 -14.89 -3.38 13.03
CA THR A 192 -15.95 -2.83 12.15
C THR A 192 -17.19 -2.40 12.95
N GLY A 193 -17.43 -3.02 14.12
CA GLY A 193 -18.65 -2.85 14.90
C GLY A 193 -19.89 -3.46 14.26
N ASP A 194 -19.74 -4.26 13.19
CA ASP A 194 -20.87 -4.88 12.49
C ASP A 194 -21.25 -6.22 13.12
N LYS A 195 -22.41 -6.24 13.81
CA LYS A 195 -22.97 -7.44 14.43
C LYS A 195 -23.29 -8.55 13.42
N ALA A 196 -23.28 -8.28 12.12
CA ALA A 196 -23.36 -9.32 11.09
C ALA A 196 -22.19 -10.33 11.15
N HIS A 197 -21.07 -9.98 11.79
CA HIS A 197 -19.90 -10.85 11.92
C HIS A 197 -19.97 -11.83 13.10
N LEU A 198 -20.92 -11.66 14.03
CA LEU A 198 -21.05 -12.52 15.22
C LEU A 198 -21.05 -14.02 14.85
N GLY A 199 -21.88 -14.42 13.88
CA GLY A 199 -22.00 -15.83 13.51
C GLY A 199 -20.78 -16.43 12.79
N VAL A 200 -19.91 -15.62 12.19
CA VAL A 200 -18.64 -16.14 11.63
C VAL A 200 -17.55 -16.21 12.69
N ILE A 201 -17.53 -15.27 13.64
CA ILE A 201 -16.58 -15.25 14.76
C ILE A 201 -16.89 -16.35 15.78
N GLU A 202 -18.16 -16.62 16.09
CA GLU A 202 -18.58 -17.69 17.02
C GLU A 202 -18.00 -19.07 16.66
N LYS A 203 -17.76 -19.33 15.37
CA LYS A 203 -17.14 -20.59 14.92
C LYS A 203 -15.71 -20.76 15.43
N LEU A 204 -14.99 -19.67 15.65
CA LEU A 204 -13.61 -19.67 16.15
C LEU A 204 -13.51 -19.98 17.65
N LEU A 205 -14.62 -20.00 18.40
CA LEU A 205 -14.63 -20.48 19.79
C LEU A 205 -14.27 -21.97 19.91
N SER A 206 -14.31 -22.72 18.79
CA SER A 206 -13.88 -24.11 18.70
C SER A 206 -12.60 -24.28 17.88
N ASP A 207 -11.84 -23.21 17.63
CA ASP A 207 -10.56 -23.27 16.92
C ASP A 207 -9.55 -24.15 17.66
N GLU A 208 -8.64 -24.78 16.92
CA GLU A 208 -7.56 -25.61 17.48
C GLU A 208 -6.60 -24.79 18.37
N SER A 209 -6.37 -23.53 18.02
CA SER A 209 -5.47 -22.63 18.74
C SER A 209 -6.19 -21.98 19.93
N GLU A 210 -5.60 -22.08 21.12
CA GLU A 210 -6.12 -21.41 22.31
C GLU A 210 -6.17 -19.90 22.16
N GLU A 211 -5.11 -19.31 21.59
CA GLU A 211 -5.03 -17.86 21.33
C GLU A 211 -6.16 -17.39 20.40
N VAL A 212 -6.51 -18.18 19.37
CA VAL A 212 -7.61 -17.83 18.46
C VAL A 212 -8.96 -17.90 19.18
N ARG A 213 -9.16 -18.89 20.05
CA ARG A 213 -10.38 -18.99 20.86
C ARG A 213 -10.54 -17.80 21.82
N GLU A 214 -9.44 -17.37 22.45
CA GLU A 214 -9.42 -16.19 23.32
C GLU A 214 -9.78 -14.92 22.55
N ILE A 215 -9.10 -14.66 21.42
CA ILE A 215 -9.39 -13.51 20.55
C ILE A 215 -10.83 -13.52 20.06
N ALA A 216 -11.37 -14.70 19.72
CA ALA A 216 -12.76 -14.84 19.30
C ALA A 216 -13.74 -14.46 20.42
N GLN A 217 -13.48 -14.90 21.66
CA GLN A 217 -14.32 -14.55 22.80
C GLN A 217 -14.30 -13.03 23.05
N ASP A 218 -13.11 -12.41 23.09
CA ASP A 218 -12.96 -10.97 23.28
C ASP A 218 -13.67 -10.18 22.16
N SER A 219 -13.51 -10.63 20.91
CA SER A 219 -14.14 -10.02 19.73
C SER A 219 -15.67 -10.07 19.76
N LEU A 220 -16.25 -11.16 20.28
CA LEU A 220 -17.70 -11.29 20.45
C LEU A 220 -18.19 -10.36 21.56
N ASP A 221 -17.48 -10.31 22.68
CA ASP A 221 -17.81 -9.44 23.80
C ASP A 221 -17.79 -7.97 23.35
N ASP A 222 -16.76 -7.55 22.62
CA ASP A 222 -16.67 -6.22 22.02
C ASP A 222 -17.86 -5.90 21.13
N LEU A 223 -18.18 -6.79 20.17
CA LEU A 223 -19.30 -6.59 19.25
C LEU A 223 -20.66 -6.54 19.96
N GLN A 224 -20.84 -7.33 21.02
CA GLN A 224 -22.11 -7.36 21.77
C GLN A 224 -22.30 -6.12 22.65
N ASN A 225 -21.21 -5.52 23.12
CA ASN A 225 -21.21 -4.36 24.02
C ASN A 225 -21.19 -2.99 23.31
N ILE A 226 -21.15 -2.96 21.97
CA ILE A 226 -21.35 -1.78 21.12
C ILE A 226 -22.85 -1.50 20.90
#